data_AF-A0A0G3MB24-F1
#
_entry.id   AF-A0A0G3MB24-F1
#
_cell.length_a   1.000
_cell.length_b   1.000
_cell.length_c   1.000
_cell.angle_alpha   90.00
_cell.angle_beta   90.00
_cell.angle_gamma   90.00
#
_symmetry.space_group_name_H-M   'P 1'
#
loop_
_entity.id
_entity.type
_entity.pdbx_description
1 polymer ?
#
loop_
_entity_poly.entity_id
_entity_poly.type
_entity_poly.pdbx_seq_one_letter_code
_entity_poly.pdbx_strand_id
1 'polypeptide(L)'
;MELAVFQELTQEITSECFFMTESQQEEKVIQLIDLHHFIECFDSTIEILSYIHHPINIIKHNGSTKGILFYDRNHCTLPDCNASEEFKKRNGLSELWFVFVEEGAVTDTAHHLDCIIENGLDIFYDKIFLFNFFQSVIQSFTVTSQNND
;
A
#
# COMPACT_ATOMS: atom_id res chain seq x y z
N MET A 1 13.14 -9.63 4.01
CA MET A 1 13.90 -9.40 2.74
C MET A 1 15.40 -9.66 2.85
N GLU A 2 15.98 -10.35 1.86
CA GLU A 2 17.43 -10.59 1.74
C GLU A 2 18.18 -9.39 1.10
N LEU A 3 19.46 -9.20 1.44
CA LEU A 3 20.26 -8.07 0.94
C LEU A 3 20.42 -8.06 -0.59
N ALA A 4 20.52 -9.23 -1.23
CA ALA A 4 20.65 -9.33 -2.68
C ALA A 4 19.40 -8.80 -3.39
N VAL A 5 18.21 -9.15 -2.89
CA VAL A 5 16.92 -8.65 -3.41
C VAL A 5 16.83 -7.14 -3.26
N PHE A 6 17.22 -6.59 -2.10
CA PHE A 6 17.25 -5.15 -1.90
C PHE A 6 18.18 -4.41 -2.88
N GLN A 7 19.37 -4.97 -3.14
CA GLN A 7 20.33 -4.40 -4.08
C GLN A 7 19.83 -4.43 -5.53
N GLU A 8 19.20 -5.53 -5.94
CA GLU A 8 18.59 -5.66 -7.26
C GLU A 8 17.45 -4.64 -7.45
N LEU A 9 16.55 -4.52 -6.48
CA LEU A 9 15.44 -3.55 -6.53
C LEU A 9 15.93 -2.10 -6.61
N THR A 10 16.96 -1.76 -5.82
CA THR A 10 17.54 -0.41 -5.83
C THR A 10 18.19 -0.09 -7.19
N GLN A 11 18.87 -1.06 -7.79
CA GLN A 11 19.46 -0.91 -9.12
C GLN A 11 18.40 -0.76 -10.21
N GLU A 12 17.31 -1.53 -10.13
CA GLU A 12 16.18 -1.45 -11.05
C GLU A 12 15.51 -0.08 -10.97
N ILE A 13 15.21 0.44 -9.77
CA ILE A 13 14.67 1.79 -9.61
C ILE A 13 15.62 2.84 -10.18
N THR A 14 16.91 2.76 -9.87
CA THR A 14 17.89 3.75 -10.37
C THR A 14 17.94 3.77 -11.90
N SER A 15 17.76 2.60 -12.54
CA SER A 15 17.84 2.44 -13.99
C SER A 15 16.53 2.82 -14.70
N GLU A 16 15.40 2.32 -14.22
CA GLU A 16 14.08 2.49 -14.82
C GLU A 16 13.42 3.81 -14.44
N CYS A 17 13.77 4.39 -13.28
CA CYS A 17 13.26 5.67 -12.80
C CYS A 17 14.28 6.80 -12.94
N PHE A 18 15.07 6.83 -14.01
CA PHE A 18 16.04 7.91 -14.30
C PHE A 18 15.39 9.30 -14.42
N PHE A 19 14.08 9.35 -14.60
CA PHE A 19 13.28 10.58 -14.68
C PHE A 19 12.84 11.11 -13.30
N MET A 20 13.05 10.35 -12.22
CA MET A 20 12.73 10.75 -10.85
C MET A 20 13.89 11.49 -10.20
N THR A 21 13.60 12.36 -9.24
CA THR A 21 14.62 12.94 -8.35
C THR A 21 15.12 11.88 -7.35
N GLU A 22 16.27 12.13 -6.72
CA GLU A 22 16.81 11.24 -5.67
C GLU A 22 15.79 10.99 -4.55
N SER A 23 15.11 12.04 -4.07
CA SER A 23 14.05 11.92 -3.06
C SER A 23 12.87 11.06 -3.52
N GLN A 24 12.46 11.15 -4.80
CA GLN A 24 11.39 10.31 -5.34
C GLN A 24 11.82 8.85 -5.49
N GLN A 25 13.08 8.61 -5.82
CA GLN A 25 13.65 7.27 -5.86
C GLN A 25 13.72 6.67 -4.45
N GLU A 26 14.12 7.45 -3.44
CA GLU A 26 14.10 7.03 -2.03
C GLU A 26 12.70 6.64 -1.56
N GLU A 27 11.69 7.48 -1.84
CA GLU A 27 10.28 7.16 -1.55
C GLU A 27 9.83 5.85 -2.22
N LYS A 28 10.30 5.61 -3.46
CA LYS A 28 10.01 4.37 -4.18
C LYS A 28 10.68 3.16 -3.57
N VAL A 29 11.91 3.29 -3.09
CA VAL A 29 12.61 2.24 -2.35
C VAL A 29 11.85 1.91 -1.05
N ILE A 30 11.42 2.92 -0.30
CA ILE A 30 10.64 2.73 0.94
C ILE A 30 9.34 1.98 0.64
N GLN A 31 8.59 2.43 -0.37
CA GLN A 31 7.36 1.75 -0.77
C GLN A 31 7.58 0.27 -1.14
N LEU A 32 8.70 -0.06 -1.79
CA LEU A 32 9.04 -1.44 -2.11
C LEU A 32 9.38 -2.27 -0.88
N ILE A 33 10.13 -1.69 0.05
CA ILE A 33 10.41 -2.31 1.34
C ILE A 33 9.09 -2.64 2.05
N ASP A 34 8.16 -1.67 2.11
CA ASP A 34 6.83 -1.86 2.70
C ASP A 34 6.03 -2.95 2.00
N LEU A 35 6.03 -2.96 0.65
CA LEU A 35 5.34 -3.98 -0.14
C LEU A 35 5.85 -5.39 0.16
N HIS A 36 7.17 -5.58 0.12
CA HIS A 36 7.77 -6.87 0.38
C HIS A 36 7.50 -7.33 1.82
N HIS A 37 7.66 -6.45 2.79
CA HIS A 37 7.44 -6.79 4.19
C HIS A 37 5.95 -7.08 4.47
N PHE A 38 5.05 -6.28 3.92
CA PHE A 38 3.62 -6.53 4.01
C PHE A 38 3.24 -7.90 3.45
N ILE A 39 3.77 -8.28 2.28
CA ILE A 39 3.55 -9.61 1.69
C ILE A 39 4.12 -10.72 2.55
N GLU A 40 5.35 -10.56 3.06
CA GLU A 40 5.99 -11.53 3.96
C GLU A 40 5.12 -11.79 5.22
N CYS A 41 4.48 -10.76 5.76
CA CYS A 41 3.62 -10.85 6.94
C CYS A 41 2.19 -11.31 6.65
N PHE A 42 1.61 -10.89 5.52
CA PHE A 42 0.21 -11.13 5.19
C PHE A 42 0.01 -12.51 4.56
N ASP A 43 0.70 -12.77 3.44
CA ASP A 43 0.61 -13.99 2.66
C ASP A 43 1.75 -14.04 1.64
N SER A 44 2.77 -14.86 1.92
CA SER A 44 3.96 -14.98 1.08
C SER A 44 3.71 -15.64 -0.27
N THR A 45 2.48 -16.10 -0.56
CA THR A 45 2.09 -16.60 -1.88
C THR A 45 1.70 -15.50 -2.86
N ILE A 46 1.61 -14.25 -2.39
CA ILE A 46 1.32 -13.09 -3.25
C ILE A 46 2.47 -12.87 -4.24
N GLU A 47 2.10 -12.75 -5.51
CA GLU A 47 3.02 -12.40 -6.59
C GLU A 47 2.94 -10.91 -6.90
N ILE A 48 4.08 -10.23 -6.96
CA ILE A 48 4.17 -8.81 -7.34
C ILE A 48 4.22 -8.72 -8.88
N LEU A 49 3.31 -7.96 -9.49
CA LEU A 49 3.22 -7.81 -10.95
C LEU A 49 3.73 -6.46 -11.45
N SER A 50 3.55 -5.38 -10.68
CA SER A 50 4.01 -4.04 -11.07
C SER A 50 4.11 -3.10 -9.86
N TYR A 51 5.19 -2.33 -9.75
CA TYR A 51 5.45 -1.42 -8.61
C TYR A 51 6.18 -0.12 -9.01
N ILE A 52 6.80 -0.08 -10.18
CA ILE A 52 7.73 0.98 -10.57
C ILE A 52 6.98 2.25 -11.01
N HIS A 53 6.03 2.12 -11.94
CA HIS A 53 5.51 3.28 -12.68
C HIS A 53 4.36 4.02 -11.99
N HIS A 54 3.78 3.44 -10.95
CA HIS A 54 2.57 3.96 -10.30
C HIS A 54 2.66 3.88 -8.79
N PRO A 55 1.99 4.77 -8.04
CA PRO A 55 1.93 4.69 -6.59
C PRO A 55 1.14 3.46 -6.10
N ILE A 56 0.23 2.94 -6.93
CA ILE A 56 -0.51 1.71 -6.63
C ILE A 56 0.29 0.53 -7.17
N ASN A 57 0.68 -0.37 -6.26
CA ASN A 57 1.34 -1.62 -6.60
C ASN A 57 0.31 -2.63 -7.08
N ILE A 58 0.60 -3.35 -8.16
CA ILE A 58 -0.27 -4.40 -8.69
C ILE A 58 0.29 -5.75 -8.23
N ILE A 59 -0.55 -6.53 -7.58
CA ILE A 59 -0.24 -7.87 -7.10
C ILE A 59 -1.24 -8.88 -7.66
N LYS A 60 -0.87 -10.16 -7.62
CA LYS A 60 -1.76 -11.28 -7.86
C LYS A 60 -1.90 -12.08 -6.58
N HIS A 61 -3.14 -12.25 -6.14
CA HIS A 61 -3.48 -12.98 -4.92
C HIS A 61 -4.73 -13.82 -5.15
N ASN A 62 -4.70 -15.10 -4.82
CA ASN A 62 -5.81 -16.03 -5.03
C ASN A 62 -6.39 -16.02 -6.46
N GLY A 63 -5.51 -15.87 -7.46
CA GLY A 63 -5.90 -15.90 -8.88
C GLY A 63 -6.48 -14.58 -9.43
N SER A 64 -6.61 -13.53 -8.61
CA SER A 64 -7.11 -12.22 -9.06
C SER A 64 -6.06 -11.13 -8.87
N THR A 65 -6.06 -10.15 -9.77
CA THR A 65 -5.21 -8.96 -9.69
C THR A 65 -5.81 -7.94 -8.72
N LYS A 66 -4.96 -7.38 -7.85
CA LYS A 66 -5.36 -6.41 -6.83
C LYS A 66 -4.36 -5.26 -6.82
N GLY A 67 -4.83 -4.08 -6.43
CA GLY A 67 -3.95 -2.93 -6.17
C GLY A 67 -3.70 -2.77 -4.68
N ILE A 68 -2.47 -2.41 -4.30
CA ILE A 68 -2.11 -2.01 -2.93
C ILE A 68 -1.52 -0.62 -2.97
N LEU A 69 -2.08 0.27 -2.16
CA LEU A 69 -1.56 1.61 -1.92
C LEU A 69 -1.10 1.73 -0.47
N PHE A 70 0.17 2.08 -0.28
CA PHE A 70 0.75 2.35 1.03
C PHE A 70 0.66 3.84 1.34
N TYR A 71 0.30 4.15 2.57
CA TYR A 71 0.21 5.51 3.08
C TYR A 71 0.96 5.60 4.42
N ASP A 72 2.05 6.36 4.40
CA ASP A 72 2.74 6.82 5.60
C ASP A 72 2.37 8.30 5.83
N ARG A 73 1.79 8.58 7.00
CA ARG A 73 1.36 9.92 7.39
C ARG A 73 2.50 10.94 7.41
N ASN A 74 3.72 10.52 7.76
CA ASN A 74 4.84 11.43 7.93
C ASN A 74 5.47 11.85 6.60
N HIS A 75 5.27 11.03 5.57
CA HIS A 75 6.00 11.14 4.31
C HIS A 75 5.09 11.31 3.09
N CYS A 76 3.80 11.02 3.18
CA CYS A 76 2.88 11.03 2.03
C CYS A 76 1.70 11.97 2.22
N THR A 77 1.27 12.57 1.12
CA THR A 77 -0.05 13.22 1.05
C THR A 77 -1.14 12.17 0.86
N LEU A 78 -2.32 12.44 1.40
CA LEU A 78 -3.49 11.60 1.16
C LEU A 78 -3.73 11.45 -0.35
N PRO A 79 -4.00 10.22 -0.83
CA PRO A 79 -4.15 9.95 -2.24
C PRO A 79 -5.51 10.43 -2.77
N ASP A 80 -5.53 10.82 -4.05
CA ASP A 80 -6.77 11.09 -4.75
C ASP A 80 -7.54 9.78 -4.95
N CYS A 81 -8.67 9.67 -4.25
CA CYS A 81 -9.54 8.51 -4.28
C CYS A 81 -10.14 8.27 -5.67
N ASN A 82 -10.45 9.34 -6.42
CA ASN A 82 -10.98 9.21 -7.78
C ASN A 82 -9.92 8.68 -8.73
N ALA A 83 -8.68 9.18 -8.62
CA ALA A 83 -7.56 8.67 -9.40
C ALA A 83 -7.29 7.19 -9.13
N SER A 84 -7.48 6.76 -7.87
CA SER A 84 -7.35 5.35 -7.47
C SER A 84 -8.44 4.48 -8.09
N GLU A 85 -9.70 4.92 -8.06
CA GLU A 85 -10.81 4.21 -8.72
C GLU A 85 -10.62 4.12 -10.24
N GLU A 86 -10.18 5.20 -10.88
CA GLU A 86 -9.83 5.18 -12.30
C GLU A 86 -8.70 4.19 -12.60
N PHE A 87 -7.67 4.13 -11.73
CA PHE A 87 -6.58 3.18 -11.85
C PHE A 87 -7.07 1.73 -11.75
N LYS A 88 -7.97 1.43 -10.80
CA LYS A 88 -8.62 0.11 -10.65
C LYS A 88 -9.27 -0.33 -11.95
N LYS A 89 -10.08 0.56 -12.55
CA LYS A 89 -10.80 0.29 -13.81
C LYS A 89 -9.85 0.10 -14.99
N ARG A 90 -8.86 0.99 -15.15
CA ARG A 90 -7.90 0.95 -16.28
C ARG A 90 -7.04 -0.31 -16.28
N ASN A 91 -6.68 -0.82 -15.11
CA ASN A 91 -5.84 -2.00 -14.96
C ASN A 91 -6.62 -3.29 -14.68
N GLY A 92 -7.97 -3.24 -14.70
CA GLY A 92 -8.81 -4.42 -14.48
C GLY A 92 -8.60 -5.08 -13.11
N LEU A 93 -8.36 -4.27 -12.07
CA LEU A 93 -8.11 -4.77 -10.71
C LEU A 93 -9.44 -5.16 -10.05
N SER A 94 -9.46 -6.36 -9.45
CA SER A 94 -10.63 -6.88 -8.73
C SER A 94 -10.86 -6.13 -7.40
N GLU A 95 -9.78 -5.80 -6.70
CA GLU A 95 -9.81 -5.11 -5.41
C GLU A 95 -8.73 -4.02 -5.37
N LEU A 96 -8.98 -2.98 -4.59
CA LEU A 96 -8.00 -2.00 -4.13
C LEU A 96 -7.87 -2.09 -2.63
N TRP A 97 -6.64 -2.19 -2.15
CA TRP A 97 -6.29 -2.23 -0.74
C TRP A 97 -5.55 -0.96 -0.36
N PHE A 98 -5.95 -0.38 0.76
CA PHE A 98 -5.27 0.73 1.40
C PHE A 98 -4.52 0.22 2.63
N VAL A 99 -3.26 0.63 2.79
CA VAL A 99 -2.44 0.19 3.92
C VAL A 99 -1.83 1.41 4.60
N PHE A 100 -2.27 1.69 5.82
CA PHE A 100 -1.57 2.60 6.72
C PHE A 100 -0.28 1.94 7.19
N VAL A 101 0.86 2.61 7.02
CA VAL A 101 2.16 2.14 7.51
C VAL A 101 2.51 2.89 8.79
N GLU A 102 2.80 2.14 9.85
CA GLU A 102 3.25 2.68 11.13
C GLU A 102 4.60 2.09 11.55
N GLU A 103 5.45 2.98 12.06
CA GLU A 103 6.74 2.66 12.69
C GLU A 103 6.68 2.76 14.23
N GLY A 104 5.57 3.26 14.79
CA GLY A 104 5.42 3.48 16.22
C GLY A 104 5.17 2.19 17.01
N ALA A 105 5.57 2.18 18.29
CA ALA A 105 5.21 1.09 19.21
C ALA A 105 3.74 1.17 19.68
N VAL A 106 3.12 2.34 19.56
CA VAL A 106 1.74 2.61 19.94
C VAL A 106 0.97 2.94 18.68
N THR A 107 0.01 2.08 18.35
CA THR A 107 -0.93 2.30 17.26
C THR A 107 -2.02 3.28 17.71
N ASP A 108 -2.23 4.34 16.94
CA ASP A 108 -3.33 5.29 17.15
C ASP A 108 -4.54 4.93 16.26
N THR A 109 -5.23 3.86 16.64
CA THR A 109 -6.38 3.33 15.89
C THR A 109 -7.49 4.36 15.72
N ALA A 110 -7.69 5.26 16.69
CA ALA A 110 -8.72 6.29 16.65
C ALA A 110 -8.45 7.29 15.51
N HIS A 111 -7.20 7.75 15.40
CA HIS A 111 -6.82 8.67 14.34
C HIS A 111 -6.94 8.06 12.94
N HIS A 112 -6.60 6.78 12.77
CA HIS A 112 -6.80 6.08 11.50
C HIS A 112 -8.27 5.96 11.14
N LEU A 113 -9.13 5.68 12.11
CA LEU A 113 -10.57 5.60 11.88
C LEU A 113 -11.14 6.96 11.48
N ASP A 114 -10.74 8.04 12.15
CA ASP A 114 -11.12 9.40 11.77
C ASP A 114 -10.67 9.72 10.33
N CYS A 115 -9.44 9.37 9.97
CA CYS A 115 -8.92 9.55 8.61
C CYS A 115 -9.72 8.77 7.56
N ILE A 116 -10.10 7.52 7.85
CA ILE A 116 -10.94 6.70 6.98
C ILE A 116 -12.30 7.38 6.75
N ILE A 117 -12.96 7.82 7.83
CA ILE A 117 -14.29 8.41 7.77
C ILE A 117 -14.27 9.77 7.06
N GLU A 118 -13.34 10.66 7.43
CA GLU A 118 -13.27 12.02 6.89
C GLU A 118 -12.96 12.04 5.38
N ASN A 119 -12.18 11.05 4.91
CA ASN A 119 -11.79 10.95 3.50
C ASN A 119 -12.63 9.91 2.72
N GLY A 120 -13.58 9.23 3.39
CA GLY A 120 -14.42 8.20 2.79
C GLY A 120 -13.62 7.04 2.17
N LEU A 121 -12.49 6.66 2.76
CA LEU A 121 -11.60 5.64 2.17
C LEU A 121 -12.31 4.29 2.03
N ASP A 122 -13.22 3.97 2.94
CA ASP A 122 -14.04 2.76 2.92
C ASP A 122 -15.01 2.66 1.72
N ILE A 123 -15.24 3.78 1.02
CA ILE A 123 -16.04 3.82 -0.21
C ILE A 123 -15.20 3.39 -1.42
N PHE A 124 -13.89 3.70 -1.43
CA PHE A 124 -13.03 3.52 -2.60
C PHE A 124 -12.12 2.29 -2.51
N TYR A 125 -11.81 1.84 -1.30
CA TYR A 125 -10.91 0.72 -1.05
C TYR A 125 -11.67 -0.46 -0.47
N ASP A 126 -11.57 -1.61 -1.13
CA ASP A 126 -12.27 -2.84 -0.75
C ASP A 126 -11.73 -3.41 0.58
N LYS A 127 -10.46 -3.12 0.90
CA LYS A 127 -9.85 -3.46 2.19
C LYS A 127 -8.95 -2.35 2.68
N ILE A 128 -8.99 -2.11 3.97
CA ILE A 128 -8.12 -1.14 4.64
C ILE A 128 -7.37 -1.87 5.74
N PHE A 129 -6.06 -1.71 5.75
CA PHE A 129 -5.15 -2.34 6.70
C PHE A 129 -4.36 -1.29 7.46
N LEU A 130 -4.02 -1.63 8.68
CA LEU A 130 -2.91 -1.06 9.41
C LEU A 130 -1.76 -2.06 9.41
N PHE A 131 -0.60 -1.63 8.96
CA PHE A 131 0.63 -2.40 8.96
C PHE A 131 1.65 -1.74 9.88
N ASN A 132 1.99 -2.41 10.98
CA ASN A 132 3.10 -2.01 11.81
C ASN A 132 4.39 -2.66 11.30
N PHE A 133 5.26 -1.85 10.72
CA PHE A 133 6.48 -2.30 10.07
C PHE A 133 7.37 -3.08 11.06
N PHE A 134 7.79 -2.45 12.16
CA PHE A 134 8.73 -3.11 13.09
C PHE A 134 8.14 -4.32 13.82
N GLN A 135 6.86 -4.30 14.15
CA GLN A 135 6.21 -5.42 14.84
C GLN A 135 5.80 -6.54 13.88
N SER A 136 5.83 -6.30 12.56
CA SER A 136 5.37 -7.28 11.56
C SER A 136 3.91 -7.71 11.78
N VAL A 137 3.07 -6.77 12.26
CA VAL A 137 1.66 -7.02 12.59
C VAL A 137 0.78 -6.28 11.59
N ILE A 138 -0.20 -7.00 11.04
CA ILE A 138 -1.22 -6.45 10.16
C ILE A 138 -2.58 -6.57 10.82
N GLN A 139 -3.32 -5.47 10.86
CA GLN A 139 -4.70 -5.42 11.35
C GLN A 139 -5.60 -4.92 10.22
N SER A 140 -6.70 -5.62 9.94
CA SER A 140 -7.71 -5.13 9.00
C SER A 140 -8.74 -4.27 9.70
N PHE A 141 -9.03 -3.09 9.15
CA PHE A 141 -10.21 -2.34 9.56
C PHE A 141 -11.44 -2.96 8.91
N THR A 142 -12.43 -3.32 9.74
CA THR A 142 -13.77 -3.64 9.27
C THR A 142 -14.64 -2.43 9.53
N VAL A 143 -14.90 -1.63 8.50
CA VAL A 143 -15.92 -0.59 8.62
C VAL A 143 -17.26 -1.30 8.56
N THR A 144 -17.82 -1.63 9.71
CA THR A 144 -19.23 -2.04 9.80
C THR A 144 -20.07 -0.85 9.36
N SER A 145 -20.54 -0.88 8.11
CA SER A 145 -21.67 -0.06 7.69
C SER A 145 -22.84 -0.45 8.60
N GLN A 146 -23.09 0.33 9.65
CA GLN A 146 -24.37 0.29 10.34
C GLN A 146 -25.41 0.83 9.36
N ASN A 147 -25.93 -0.05 8.50
CA ASN A 147 -27.25 0.13 7.93
C ASN A 147 -28.23 0.03 9.10
N ASN A 148 -28.52 1.17 9.73
CA ASN A 148 -29.70 1.29 10.57
C ASN A 148 -30.90 1.39 9.63
N ASP A 149 -31.65 0.28 9.55
CA ASP A 149 -33.04 0.25 9.09
C ASP A 149 -33.94 1.15 9.96
#